data_AF-A0A1D3RNP2-F1
#
_entry.id   AF-A0A1D3RNP2-F1
#
_cell.length_a   1.000
_cell.length_b   1.000
_cell.length_c   1.000
_cell.angle_alpha   90.00
_cell.angle_beta   90.00
_cell.angle_gamma   90.00
#
_symmetry.space_group_name_H-M   'P 1'
#
loop_
_entity.id
_entity.type
_entity.pdbx_description
1 polymer ?
#
loop_
_entity_poly.entity_id
_entity_poly.type
_entity_poly.pdbx_seq_one_letter_code
_entity_poly.pdbx_strand_id
1 'polypeptide(L)'
;MIILDIDNDPKDKQLTIKEAKALLESKGISAMILPSKSNQIEKFTDSGKSKGIKDRYRIVIPTKTAIRNNTDEDTYEEFQKLTVNALGLTGSIDTSALKDKARFYYQSPLEAVPVVVKADRVMDISNIENKAIQNVTQARAVKEAQRLKMEQIRADIKKYRIVSMPTSNNLTYVDAEELMDVPITMLIHKFEGGEEATEGSYKYIKTDATKYSIIDDKLAHDFKNDVTYNSLTYLQMQFETNNLNIIARELEKALGGTYIRVNTEAVKTAVADALETATNDKTFEANIKEYFGCKFVKLDKDSIKIADQQISLKDIGIDKGKVVDTLKSNRAIEAQKKAEAVKAKEVESTLDPKQKKEPKQKNQSHSQGGGYHR
;
A
#
# COMPACT_ATOMS: atom_id res chain seq x y z
N MET A 1 -10.03 -45.02 16.24
CA MET A 1 -10.84 -45.25 15.03
C MET A 1 -11.17 -43.90 14.43
N ILE A 2 -11.11 -43.79 13.10
CA ILE A 2 -11.50 -42.60 12.35
C ILE A 2 -12.86 -42.88 11.71
N ILE A 3 -13.75 -41.88 11.70
CA ILE A 3 -15.04 -41.92 11.01
C ILE A 3 -15.11 -40.72 10.07
N LEU A 4 -15.32 -40.98 8.78
CA LEU A 4 -15.42 -39.96 7.74
C LEU A 4 -16.80 -40.04 7.08
N ASP A 5 -17.50 -38.91 6.99
CA ASP A 5 -18.86 -38.82 6.44
C ASP A 5 -18.81 -38.36 4.97
N ILE A 6 -19.41 -39.15 4.08
CA ILE A 6 -19.50 -38.86 2.65
C ILE A 6 -20.96 -38.58 2.31
N ASP A 7 -21.28 -37.31 2.09
CA ASP A 7 -22.65 -36.86 1.80
C ASP A 7 -22.94 -36.70 0.29
N ASN A 8 -21.88 -36.66 -0.53
CA ASN A 8 -21.93 -36.43 -1.98
C ASN A 8 -22.86 -35.25 -2.36
N ASP A 9 -22.72 -34.11 -1.69
CA ASP A 9 -23.48 -32.90 -2.02
C ASP A 9 -23.17 -32.50 -3.49
N PRO A 10 -24.14 -31.96 -4.25
CA PRO A 10 -23.92 -31.60 -5.66
C PRO A 10 -22.68 -30.75 -5.97
N LYS A 11 -22.17 -29.99 -5.00
CA LYS A 11 -20.97 -29.15 -5.16
C LYS A 11 -19.66 -29.91 -4.95
N ASP A 12 -19.71 -31.08 -4.33
CA ASP A 12 -18.53 -31.85 -3.93
C ASP A 12 -18.17 -32.89 -4.99
N LYS A 13 -16.92 -33.37 -4.92
CA LYS A 13 -16.48 -34.49 -5.74
C LYS A 13 -17.24 -35.75 -5.33
N GLN A 14 -18.06 -36.23 -6.24
CA GLN A 14 -18.85 -37.45 -6.04
C GLN A 14 -17.93 -38.66 -5.88
N LEU A 15 -18.21 -39.49 -4.88
CA LEU A 15 -17.49 -40.72 -4.60
C LEU A 15 -18.49 -41.82 -4.26
N THR A 16 -18.66 -42.78 -5.15
CA THR A 16 -19.54 -43.94 -4.91
C THR A 16 -18.93 -44.90 -3.90
N ILE A 17 -19.75 -45.76 -3.30
CA ILE A 17 -19.28 -46.81 -2.38
C ILE A 17 -18.26 -47.74 -3.06
N LYS A 18 -18.46 -48.05 -4.34
CA LYS A 18 -17.55 -48.90 -5.13
C LYS A 18 -16.18 -48.25 -5.34
N GLU A 19 -16.16 -46.96 -5.66
CA GLU A 19 -14.92 -46.20 -5.83
C GLU A 19 -14.17 -46.04 -4.51
N ALA A 20 -14.88 -45.76 -3.40
CA ALA A 20 -14.28 -45.71 -2.07
C ALA A 20 -13.66 -47.05 -1.66
N LYS A 21 -14.35 -48.17 -1.93
CA LYS A 21 -13.82 -49.52 -1.71
C LYS A 21 -12.51 -49.73 -2.48
N ALA A 22 -12.52 -49.47 -3.79
CA ALA A 22 -11.34 -49.64 -4.65
C ALA A 22 -10.16 -48.74 -4.21
N LEU A 23 -10.44 -47.50 -3.80
CA LEU A 23 -9.44 -46.58 -3.29
C LEU A 23 -8.77 -47.12 -2.01
N LEU A 24 -9.56 -47.58 -1.04
CA LEU A 24 -9.05 -48.13 0.22
C LEU A 24 -8.28 -49.45 0.00
N GLU A 25 -8.76 -50.30 -0.90
CA GLU A 25 -8.06 -51.53 -1.33
C GLU A 25 -6.71 -51.21 -1.97
N SER A 26 -6.66 -50.22 -2.89
CA SER A 26 -5.41 -49.80 -3.53
C SER A 26 -4.37 -49.26 -2.54
N LYS A 27 -4.83 -48.73 -1.41
CA LYS A 27 -3.98 -48.24 -0.31
C LYS A 27 -3.70 -49.33 0.74
N GLY A 28 -4.28 -50.53 0.58
CA GLY A 28 -4.16 -51.64 1.51
C GLY A 28 -4.68 -51.34 2.91
N ILE A 29 -5.71 -50.49 3.06
CA ILE A 29 -6.22 -50.04 4.36
C ILE A 29 -7.47 -50.84 4.73
N SER A 30 -7.45 -51.48 5.90
CA SER A 30 -8.66 -52.11 6.45
C SER A 30 -9.69 -51.05 6.82
N ALA A 31 -10.94 -51.22 6.39
CA ALA A 31 -12.01 -50.27 6.66
C ALA A 31 -13.39 -50.91 6.52
N MET A 32 -14.40 -50.24 7.06
CA MET A 32 -15.81 -50.57 6.87
C MET A 32 -16.52 -49.36 6.27
N ILE A 33 -17.29 -49.58 5.20
CA ILE A 33 -18.13 -48.57 4.58
C ILE A 33 -19.58 -48.87 4.95
N LEU A 34 -20.22 -47.91 5.60
CA LEU A 34 -21.57 -48.03 6.15
C LEU A 34 -22.52 -47.06 5.45
N PRO A 35 -23.51 -47.55 4.69
CA PRO A 35 -24.57 -46.68 4.17
C PRO A 35 -25.23 -45.89 5.29
N SER A 36 -25.42 -44.59 5.09
CA SER A 36 -26.13 -43.75 6.04
C SER A 36 -27.64 -43.94 5.91
N LYS A 37 -28.42 -43.41 6.87
CA LYS A 37 -29.89 -43.38 6.79
C LYS A 37 -30.42 -42.73 5.51
N SER A 38 -29.67 -41.84 4.89
CA SER A 38 -30.05 -41.12 3.68
C SER A 38 -29.38 -41.65 2.41
N ASN A 39 -28.77 -42.84 2.46
CA ASN A 39 -28.17 -43.47 1.29
C ASN A 39 -29.25 -43.77 0.25
N GLN A 40 -29.04 -43.34 -1.00
CA GLN A 40 -29.99 -43.58 -2.10
C GLN A 40 -31.41 -43.04 -1.85
N ILE A 41 -31.54 -42.03 -0.97
CA ILE A 41 -32.78 -41.27 -0.74
C ILE A 41 -32.64 -39.90 -1.40
N GLU A 42 -33.68 -39.42 -2.08
CA GLU A 42 -33.71 -38.06 -2.60
C GLU A 42 -33.74 -37.03 -1.44
N LYS A 43 -32.80 -36.09 -1.45
CA LYS A 43 -32.77 -34.97 -0.49
C LYS A 43 -33.19 -33.69 -1.20
N PHE A 44 -33.77 -32.75 -0.46
CA PHE A 44 -34.14 -31.42 -0.95
C PHE A 44 -33.44 -30.33 -0.14
N THR A 45 -33.20 -29.17 -0.75
CA THR A 45 -32.81 -27.95 -0.03
C THR A 45 -34.00 -27.37 0.72
N ASP A 46 -33.76 -26.44 1.65
CA ASP A 46 -34.83 -25.71 2.35
C ASP A 46 -35.76 -24.93 1.38
N SER A 47 -35.23 -24.57 0.20
CA SER A 47 -35.97 -23.96 -0.90
C SER A 47 -36.69 -24.97 -1.80
N GLY A 48 -36.72 -26.25 -1.44
CA GLY A 48 -37.41 -27.32 -2.17
C GLY A 48 -36.69 -27.83 -3.42
N LYS A 49 -35.43 -27.43 -3.69
CA LYS A 49 -34.67 -27.94 -4.84
C LYS A 49 -34.09 -29.31 -4.55
N SER A 50 -34.24 -30.25 -5.47
CA SER A 50 -33.65 -31.59 -5.32
C SER A 50 -32.11 -31.51 -5.32
N LYS A 51 -31.50 -32.17 -4.32
CA LYS A 51 -30.06 -32.50 -4.27
C LYS A 51 -29.76 -33.83 -4.96
N GLY A 52 -30.79 -34.50 -5.46
CA GLY A 52 -30.71 -35.79 -6.12
C GLY A 52 -30.54 -36.99 -5.18
N ILE A 53 -30.68 -38.17 -5.78
CA ILE A 53 -30.40 -39.48 -5.19
C ILE A 53 -28.89 -39.72 -5.30
N LYS A 54 -28.24 -39.95 -4.16
CA LYS A 54 -26.78 -40.05 -4.04
C LYS A 54 -26.38 -41.16 -3.07
N ASP A 55 -25.20 -41.72 -3.29
CA ASP A 55 -24.52 -42.54 -2.29
C ASP A 55 -24.18 -41.65 -1.10
N ARG A 56 -24.64 -42.02 0.10
CA ARG A 56 -24.33 -41.29 1.33
C ARG A 56 -23.96 -42.28 2.41
N TYR A 57 -22.73 -42.26 2.87
CA TYR A 57 -22.17 -43.32 3.68
C TYR A 57 -21.03 -42.82 4.55
N ARG A 58 -20.60 -43.67 5.48
CA ARG A 58 -19.48 -43.42 6.36
C ARG A 58 -18.38 -44.40 6.08
N ILE A 59 -17.15 -43.92 6.11
CA ILE A 59 -15.96 -44.77 6.11
C ILE A 59 -15.45 -44.82 7.55
N VAL A 60 -15.42 -46.02 8.10
CA VAL A 60 -14.93 -46.32 9.45
C VAL A 60 -13.60 -47.03 9.33
N ILE A 61 -12.54 -46.40 9.82
CA ILE A 61 -11.16 -46.88 9.69
C ILE A 61 -10.62 -47.22 11.09
N PRO A 62 -10.37 -48.51 11.39
CA PRO A 62 -9.65 -48.89 12.59
C PRO A 62 -8.24 -48.30 12.58
N THR A 63 -7.79 -47.85 13.74
CA THR A 63 -6.48 -47.26 13.95
C THR A 63 -5.69 -48.08 14.96
N LYS A 64 -4.37 -48.15 14.82
CA LYS A 64 -3.51 -48.90 15.75
C LYS A 64 -3.57 -48.35 17.17
N THR A 65 -3.71 -47.03 17.29
CA THR A 65 -3.82 -46.29 18.54
C THR A 65 -5.12 -45.48 18.55
N ALA A 66 -5.62 -45.15 19.74
CA ALA A 66 -6.72 -44.20 19.89
C ALA A 66 -6.25 -42.79 19.51
N ILE A 67 -7.16 -41.98 18.96
CA ILE A 67 -6.90 -40.54 18.75
C ILE A 67 -6.71 -39.91 20.13
N ARG A 68 -5.71 -39.05 20.29
CA ARG A 68 -5.42 -38.42 21.60
C ARG A 68 -6.59 -37.53 22.06
N ASN A 69 -7.16 -37.86 23.22
CA ASN A 69 -8.32 -37.15 23.79
C ASN A 69 -8.05 -35.69 24.20
N ASN A 70 -6.78 -35.32 24.44
CA ASN A 70 -6.38 -33.98 24.88
C ASN A 70 -5.96 -33.05 23.72
N THR A 71 -6.23 -33.44 22.49
CA THR A 71 -5.96 -32.62 21.30
C THR A 71 -6.94 -31.45 21.29
N ASP A 72 -6.48 -30.21 21.11
CA ASP A 72 -7.37 -29.04 20.93
C ASP A 72 -8.12 -29.09 19.59
N GLU A 73 -9.13 -28.24 19.40
CA GLU A 73 -10.01 -28.28 18.20
C GLU A 73 -9.25 -28.04 16.90
N ASP A 74 -8.37 -27.04 16.86
CA ASP A 74 -7.56 -26.73 15.68
C ASP A 74 -6.68 -27.91 15.28
N THR A 75 -6.05 -28.56 16.27
CA THR A 75 -5.16 -29.70 16.04
C THR A 75 -5.95 -30.92 15.56
N TYR A 76 -7.17 -31.13 16.07
CA TYR A 76 -8.04 -32.19 15.58
C TYR A 76 -8.53 -31.93 14.16
N GLU A 77 -8.94 -30.70 13.83
CA GLU A 77 -9.33 -30.30 12.48
C GLU A 77 -8.17 -30.52 11.50
N GLU A 78 -6.96 -30.11 11.84
CA GLU A 78 -5.76 -30.30 11.02
C GLU A 78 -5.41 -31.79 10.86
N PHE A 79 -5.51 -32.57 11.93
CA PHE A 79 -5.33 -34.03 11.89
C PHE A 79 -6.31 -34.69 10.90
N GLN A 80 -7.59 -34.30 10.96
CA GLN A 80 -8.61 -34.82 10.06
C GLN A 80 -8.32 -34.43 8.61
N LYS A 81 -7.95 -33.17 8.32
CA LYS A 81 -7.56 -32.72 6.98
C LYS A 81 -6.37 -33.52 6.42
N LEU A 82 -5.32 -33.70 7.21
CA LEU A 82 -4.15 -34.48 6.81
C LEU A 82 -4.51 -35.96 6.56
N THR A 83 -5.41 -36.52 7.37
CA THR A 83 -5.93 -37.88 7.21
C THR A 83 -6.69 -38.03 5.89
N VAL A 84 -7.62 -37.11 5.60
CA VAL A 84 -8.40 -37.09 4.34
C VAL A 84 -7.48 -36.99 3.13
N ASN A 85 -6.46 -36.13 3.20
CA ASN A 85 -5.48 -35.96 2.14
C ASN A 85 -4.66 -37.25 1.93
N ALA A 86 -4.15 -37.86 2.99
CA ALA A 86 -3.40 -39.12 2.91
C ALA A 86 -4.23 -40.27 2.29
N LEU A 87 -5.54 -40.25 2.54
CA LEU A 87 -6.49 -41.21 1.97
C LEU A 87 -6.93 -40.87 0.54
N GLY A 88 -6.57 -39.71 -0.01
CA GLY A 88 -6.97 -39.28 -1.35
C GLY A 88 -8.46 -38.94 -1.46
N LEU A 89 -9.08 -38.55 -0.34
CA LEU A 89 -10.51 -38.26 -0.23
C LEU A 89 -10.80 -36.74 -0.26
N THR A 90 -9.79 -35.91 -0.54
CA THR A 90 -9.92 -34.46 -0.62
C THR A 90 -11.04 -34.05 -1.59
N GLY A 91 -11.96 -33.20 -1.12
CA GLY A 91 -13.10 -32.71 -1.88
C GLY A 91 -14.31 -33.65 -1.96
N SER A 92 -14.22 -34.86 -1.35
CA SER A 92 -15.35 -35.80 -1.27
C SER A 92 -15.97 -35.93 0.12
N ILE A 93 -15.36 -35.30 1.14
CA ILE A 93 -15.81 -35.38 2.53
C ILE A 93 -16.45 -34.05 2.93
N ASP A 94 -17.52 -34.12 3.74
CA ASP A 94 -18.06 -32.95 4.42
C ASP A 94 -16.99 -32.34 5.35
N THR A 95 -16.42 -31.20 4.93
CA THR A 95 -15.37 -30.52 5.71
C THR A 95 -15.87 -29.98 7.04
N SER A 96 -17.18 -29.75 7.16
CA SER A 96 -17.83 -29.29 8.39
C SER A 96 -17.71 -30.36 9.49
N ALA A 97 -17.80 -31.63 9.09
CA ALA A 97 -17.67 -32.78 9.99
C ALA A 97 -16.27 -32.98 10.57
N LEU A 98 -15.24 -32.33 9.99
CA LEU A 98 -13.86 -32.52 10.41
C LEU A 98 -13.53 -31.78 11.74
N LYS A 99 -14.39 -30.88 12.19
CA LYS A 99 -14.19 -30.10 13.43
C LYS A 99 -14.77 -30.77 14.67
N ASP A 100 -15.75 -31.65 14.48
CA ASP A 100 -16.52 -32.27 15.56
C ASP A 100 -15.81 -33.51 16.13
N LYS A 101 -15.22 -33.38 17.31
CA LYS A 101 -14.62 -34.54 18.02
C LYS A 101 -15.65 -35.56 18.49
N ALA A 102 -16.86 -35.09 18.80
CA ALA A 102 -17.94 -35.88 19.36
C ALA A 102 -19.21 -35.78 18.49
N ARG A 103 -19.08 -36.09 17.21
CA ARG A 103 -20.21 -36.02 16.26
C ARG A 103 -21.23 -37.12 16.54
N PHE A 104 -22.50 -36.74 16.63
CA PHE A 104 -23.61 -37.68 16.67
C PHE A 104 -23.90 -38.22 15.26
N TYR A 105 -24.01 -39.54 15.13
CA TYR A 105 -24.36 -40.20 13.88
C TYR A 105 -25.66 -40.98 14.02
N TYR A 106 -26.63 -40.71 13.14
CA TYR A 106 -27.82 -41.54 13.04
C TYR A 106 -27.44 -42.97 12.62
N GLN A 107 -28.11 -43.94 13.25
CA GLN A 107 -27.98 -45.36 12.92
C GLN A 107 -28.24 -45.60 11.42
N SER A 108 -27.41 -46.45 10.81
CA SER A 108 -27.65 -46.96 9.47
C SER A 108 -28.97 -47.75 9.41
N PRO A 109 -29.66 -47.80 8.26
CA PRO A 109 -30.84 -48.65 8.11
C PRO A 109 -30.52 -50.10 8.50
N LEU A 110 -31.49 -50.81 9.10
CA LEU A 110 -31.26 -52.16 9.63
C LEU A 110 -30.91 -53.16 8.52
N GLU A 111 -31.42 -52.91 7.32
CA GLU A 111 -31.19 -53.65 6.09
C GLU A 111 -29.89 -53.25 5.37
N ALA A 112 -29.19 -52.20 5.83
CA ALA A 112 -27.95 -51.75 5.20
C ALA A 112 -26.83 -52.76 5.43
N VAL A 113 -26.28 -53.29 4.34
CA VAL A 113 -25.14 -54.23 4.39
C VAL A 113 -23.83 -53.44 4.42
N PRO A 114 -22.98 -53.60 5.45
CA PRO A 114 -21.66 -52.98 5.48
C PRO A 114 -20.78 -53.55 4.36
N VAL A 115 -20.10 -52.66 3.63
CA VAL A 115 -19.05 -53.07 2.70
C VAL A 115 -17.73 -53.10 3.45
N VAL A 116 -17.15 -54.29 3.62
CA VAL A 116 -15.89 -54.49 4.35
C VAL A 116 -14.72 -54.50 3.37
N VAL A 117 -13.74 -53.63 3.61
CA VAL A 117 -12.43 -53.66 2.96
C VAL A 117 -11.50 -54.45 3.86
N LYS A 118 -11.18 -55.69 3.45
CA LYS A 118 -10.22 -56.54 4.16
C LYS A 118 -8.82 -56.25 3.61
N ALA A 119 -7.95 -55.74 4.47
CA ALA A 119 -6.55 -55.55 4.16
C ALA A 119 -5.70 -55.74 5.42
N ASP A 120 -4.42 -56.05 5.25
CA ASP A 120 -3.54 -56.41 6.36
C ASP A 120 -3.08 -55.20 7.19
N ARG A 121 -3.28 -53.98 6.68
CA ARG A 121 -2.83 -52.75 7.33
C ARG A 121 -3.96 -52.07 8.09
N VAL A 122 -3.84 -52.05 9.42
CA VAL A 122 -4.52 -51.09 10.30
C VAL A 122 -3.76 -49.77 10.26
N MET A 123 -4.47 -48.65 10.13
CA MET A 123 -3.86 -47.34 9.95
C MET A 123 -3.08 -46.91 11.20
N ASP A 124 -1.82 -46.52 11.04
CA ASP A 124 -1.03 -45.86 12.08
C ASP A 124 -1.18 -44.35 11.94
N ILE A 125 -1.70 -43.70 12.97
CA ILE A 125 -2.03 -42.27 12.96
C ILE A 125 -0.95 -41.41 13.59
N SER A 126 0.08 -42.01 14.21
CA SER A 126 1.05 -41.30 15.05
C SER A 126 1.78 -40.18 14.29
N ASN A 127 2.18 -40.44 13.04
CA ASN A 127 2.85 -39.44 12.21
C ASN A 127 1.93 -38.29 11.80
N ILE A 128 0.65 -38.59 11.54
CA ILE A 128 -0.34 -37.58 11.14
C ILE A 128 -0.69 -36.70 12.34
N GLU A 129 -0.90 -37.30 13.52
CA GLU A 129 -1.13 -36.56 14.77
C GLU A 129 0.05 -35.64 15.10
N ASN A 130 1.28 -36.16 15.07
CA ASN A 130 2.47 -35.36 15.35
C ASN A 130 2.63 -34.21 14.34
N LYS A 131 2.32 -34.46 13.06
CA LYS A 131 2.38 -33.43 12.03
C LYS A 131 1.30 -32.35 12.24
N ALA A 132 0.09 -32.73 12.63
CA ALA A 132 -0.98 -31.79 12.96
C ALA A 132 -0.59 -30.88 14.15
N ILE A 133 -0.05 -31.47 15.22
CA ILE A 133 0.46 -30.73 16.38
C ILE A 133 1.54 -29.74 15.95
N GLN A 134 2.49 -30.17 15.12
CA GLN A 134 3.56 -29.30 14.61
C GLN A 134 2.98 -28.13 13.79
N ASN A 135 2.09 -28.41 12.84
CA ASN A 135 1.48 -27.40 11.97
C ASN A 135 0.72 -26.35 12.80
N VAL A 136 -0.13 -26.78 13.73
CA VAL A 136 -0.90 -25.87 14.60
C VAL A 136 0.01 -25.10 15.56
N THR A 137 1.01 -25.76 16.15
CA THR A 137 2.00 -25.08 17.03
C THR A 137 2.75 -23.99 16.28
N GLN A 138 3.22 -24.29 15.07
CA GLN A 138 3.91 -23.32 14.21
C GLN A 138 2.97 -22.17 13.81
N ALA A 139 1.74 -22.48 13.41
CA ALA A 139 0.75 -21.45 13.07
C ALA A 139 0.45 -20.53 14.26
N ARG A 140 0.29 -21.07 15.47
CA ARG A 140 0.10 -20.28 16.70
C ARG A 140 1.30 -19.42 17.02
N ALA A 141 2.52 -19.96 16.92
CA ALA A 141 3.75 -19.21 17.15
C ALA A 141 3.90 -18.03 16.16
N VAL A 142 3.57 -18.24 14.88
CA VAL A 142 3.57 -17.17 13.87
C VAL A 142 2.54 -16.09 14.21
N LYS A 143 1.30 -16.48 14.54
CA LYS A 143 0.25 -15.54 14.93
C LYS A 143 0.62 -14.72 16.15
N GLU A 144 1.24 -15.36 17.15
CA GLU A 144 1.66 -14.68 18.38
C GLU A 144 2.82 -13.72 18.14
N ALA A 145 3.81 -14.12 17.34
CA ALA A 145 4.90 -13.24 16.93
C ALA A 145 4.39 -12.01 16.15
N GLN A 146 3.42 -12.21 15.25
CA GLN A 146 2.76 -11.11 14.54
C GLN A 146 2.01 -10.19 15.51
N ARG A 147 1.25 -10.73 16.46
CA ARG A 147 0.55 -9.94 17.49
C ARG A 147 1.52 -9.07 18.30
N LEU A 148 2.58 -9.65 18.83
CA LEU A 148 3.59 -8.94 19.62
C LEU A 148 4.28 -7.84 18.80
N LYS A 149 4.57 -8.10 17.53
CA LYS A 149 5.14 -7.10 16.62
C LYS A 149 4.19 -5.93 16.39
N MET A 150 2.89 -6.21 16.22
CA MET A 150 1.90 -5.15 16.07
C MET A 150 1.77 -4.30 17.34
N GLU A 151 1.87 -4.92 18.51
CA GLU A 151 1.87 -4.19 19.79
C GLU A 151 3.09 -3.27 19.91
N GLN A 152 4.28 -3.72 19.50
CA GLN A 152 5.48 -2.89 19.45
C GLN A 152 5.33 -1.71 18.49
N ILE A 153 4.82 -1.94 17.28
CA ILE A 153 4.61 -0.86 16.29
C ILE A 153 3.59 0.16 16.82
N ARG A 154 2.52 -0.31 17.47
CA ARG A 154 1.51 0.58 18.09
C ARG A 154 2.10 1.41 19.23
N ALA A 155 3.00 0.85 20.03
CA ALA A 155 3.69 1.59 21.09
C ALA A 155 4.56 2.72 20.53
N ASP A 156 5.21 2.50 19.38
CA ASP A 156 6.13 3.45 18.76
C ASP A 156 5.56 4.18 17.52
N ILE A 157 4.24 4.38 17.49
CA ILE A 157 3.53 4.86 16.29
C ILE A 157 4.07 6.19 15.73
N LYS A 158 4.55 7.07 16.62
CA LYS A 158 5.10 8.39 16.25
C LYS A 158 6.31 8.30 15.32
N LYS A 159 7.14 7.26 15.48
CA LYS A 159 8.33 7.04 14.64
C LYS A 159 7.95 6.89 13.16
N TYR A 160 6.79 6.33 12.89
CA TYR A 160 6.32 6.04 11.53
C TYR A 160 5.49 7.17 10.92
N ARG A 161 5.14 8.21 11.70
CA ARG A 161 4.32 9.35 11.24
C ARG A 161 5.12 10.57 10.81
N ILE A 162 6.41 10.64 11.13
CA ILE A 162 7.21 11.84 10.88
C ILE A 162 8.09 11.62 9.65
N VAL A 163 7.85 12.41 8.61
CA VAL A 163 8.77 12.57 7.47
C VAL A 163 9.18 14.04 7.44
N SER A 164 10.43 14.34 7.84
CA SER A 164 10.96 15.70 7.75
C SER A 164 11.35 15.98 6.30
N MET A 165 10.78 17.03 5.72
CA MET A 165 11.07 17.46 4.35
C MET A 165 11.39 18.96 4.34
N PRO A 166 12.40 19.40 3.58
CA PRO A 166 12.73 20.80 3.45
C PRO A 166 11.62 21.56 2.69
N THR A 167 11.27 22.75 3.17
CA THR A 167 10.42 23.70 2.43
C THR A 167 11.16 24.19 1.18
N SER A 168 10.46 24.27 0.04
CA SER A 168 11.03 24.77 -1.22
C SER A 168 10.38 26.09 -1.61
N ASN A 169 11.17 27.04 -2.13
CA ASN A 169 10.69 28.32 -2.68
C ASN A 169 10.14 28.20 -4.11
N ASN A 170 9.80 26.99 -4.55
CA ASN A 170 9.23 26.77 -5.89
C ASN A 170 7.84 27.39 -6.02
N LEU A 171 7.43 27.70 -7.26
CA LEU A 171 6.11 28.22 -7.59
C LEU A 171 4.98 27.34 -7.06
N THR A 172 5.17 26.03 -7.14
CA THR A 172 4.28 25.02 -6.58
C THR A 172 5.03 24.12 -5.63
N TYR A 173 4.31 23.58 -4.67
CA TYR A 173 4.83 22.60 -3.72
C TYR A 173 3.80 21.51 -3.49
N VAL A 174 4.27 20.38 -2.97
CA VAL A 174 3.43 19.29 -2.50
C VAL A 174 3.45 19.33 -0.99
N ASP A 175 2.26 19.33 -0.39
CA ASP A 175 2.13 19.18 1.05
C ASP A 175 2.27 17.69 1.41
N ALA A 176 3.38 17.34 2.03
CA ALA A 176 3.65 15.99 2.46
C ALA A 176 2.66 15.53 3.56
N GLU A 177 2.15 16.45 4.39
CA GLU A 177 1.13 16.13 5.39
C GLU A 177 -0.19 15.76 4.71
N GLU A 178 -0.61 16.50 3.67
CA GLU A 178 -1.80 16.14 2.89
C GLU A 178 -1.67 14.75 2.25
N LEU A 179 -0.48 14.39 1.72
CA LEU A 179 -0.24 13.04 1.19
C LEU A 179 -0.28 11.96 2.28
N MET A 180 0.29 12.25 3.47
CA MET A 180 0.26 11.35 4.61
C MET A 180 -1.15 11.21 5.22
N ASP A 181 -2.01 12.20 5.00
CA ASP A 181 -3.38 12.23 5.51
C ASP A 181 -4.37 11.39 4.71
N VAL A 182 -3.99 10.98 3.51
CA VAL A 182 -4.79 10.06 2.70
C VAL A 182 -4.90 8.71 3.40
N PRO A 183 -6.12 8.15 3.62
CA PRO A 183 -6.25 6.88 4.34
C PRO A 183 -5.51 5.73 3.66
N ILE A 184 -4.65 5.02 4.40
CA ILE A 184 -3.81 3.96 3.83
C ILE A 184 -4.65 2.78 3.33
N THR A 185 -5.79 2.50 3.97
CA THR A 185 -6.73 1.47 3.54
C THR A 185 -7.29 1.79 2.15
N MET A 186 -7.62 3.05 1.89
CA MET A 186 -8.06 3.50 0.57
C MET A 186 -6.97 3.33 -0.48
N LEU A 187 -5.70 3.64 -0.13
CA LEU A 187 -4.57 3.46 -1.03
C LEU A 187 -4.37 1.98 -1.39
N ILE A 188 -4.35 1.09 -0.39
CA ILE A 188 -4.20 -0.36 -0.62
C ILE A 188 -5.32 -0.87 -1.53
N HIS A 189 -6.58 -0.57 -1.23
CA HIS A 189 -7.71 -0.97 -2.07
C HIS A 189 -7.62 -0.41 -3.48
N LYS A 190 -7.14 0.82 -3.64
CA LYS A 190 -7.05 1.47 -4.95
C LYS A 190 -5.98 0.84 -5.84
N PHE A 191 -4.82 0.51 -5.29
CA PHE A 191 -3.66 0.07 -6.07
C PHE A 191 -3.49 -1.44 -6.13
N GLU A 192 -3.90 -2.16 -5.10
CA GLU A 192 -3.77 -3.63 -5.03
C GLU A 192 -5.12 -4.36 -4.98
N GLY A 193 -6.20 -3.66 -4.64
CA GLY A 193 -7.44 -4.30 -4.22
C GLY A 193 -7.28 -5.00 -2.86
N GLY A 194 -8.23 -5.86 -2.52
CA GLY A 194 -8.10 -6.75 -1.37
C GLY A 194 -9.36 -6.89 -0.54
N GLU A 195 -9.37 -7.92 0.30
CA GLU A 195 -10.47 -8.20 1.22
C GLU A 195 -10.09 -7.78 2.63
N GLU A 196 -10.96 -6.99 3.26
CA GLU A 196 -10.84 -6.66 4.67
C GLU A 196 -11.33 -7.82 5.54
N ALA A 197 -10.53 -8.15 6.55
CA ALA A 197 -10.90 -9.14 7.54
C ALA A 197 -10.27 -8.82 8.89
N THR A 198 -10.72 -9.56 9.91
CA THR A 198 -10.27 -9.41 11.29
C THR A 198 -9.68 -10.73 11.76
N GLU A 199 -8.53 -10.67 12.43
CA GLU A 199 -7.94 -11.82 13.11
C GLU A 199 -7.65 -11.44 14.56
N GLY A 200 -8.43 -11.99 15.49
CA GLY A 200 -8.40 -11.55 16.89
C GLY A 200 -8.82 -10.09 17.04
N SER A 201 -7.92 -9.24 17.52
CA SER A 201 -8.17 -7.81 17.77
C SER A 201 -7.62 -6.87 16.69
N TYR A 202 -6.97 -7.39 15.65
CA TYR A 202 -6.39 -6.56 14.59
C TYR A 202 -7.10 -6.76 13.25
N LYS A 203 -7.27 -5.64 12.54
CA LYS A 203 -7.81 -5.58 11.18
C LYS A 203 -6.68 -5.78 10.18
N TYR A 204 -6.97 -6.43 9.07
CA TYR A 204 -6.03 -6.57 7.97
C TYR A 204 -6.72 -6.48 6.62
N ILE A 205 -5.95 -6.07 5.60
CA ILE A 205 -6.31 -6.19 4.19
C ILE A 205 -5.46 -7.30 3.58
N LYS A 206 -6.09 -8.29 2.98
CA LYS A 206 -5.41 -9.35 2.23
C LYS A 206 -5.48 -9.04 0.74
N THR A 207 -4.32 -8.87 0.12
CA THR A 207 -4.15 -8.70 -1.33
C THR A 207 -3.58 -10.00 -1.92
N ASP A 208 -3.50 -10.07 -3.25
CA ASP A 208 -2.83 -11.20 -3.92
C ASP A 208 -1.32 -11.23 -3.61
N ALA A 209 -0.73 -10.07 -3.32
CA ALA A 209 0.70 -9.92 -3.10
C ALA A 209 1.10 -10.17 -1.63
N THR A 210 0.32 -9.65 -0.67
CA THR A 210 0.64 -9.70 0.76
C THR A 210 -0.59 -9.53 1.67
N LYS A 211 -0.35 -9.59 2.99
CA LYS A 211 -1.32 -9.27 4.04
C LYS A 211 -0.83 -8.05 4.79
N TYR A 212 -1.61 -6.98 4.76
CA TYR A 212 -1.36 -5.75 5.50
C TYR A 212 -2.14 -5.73 6.80
N SER A 213 -1.47 -5.67 7.95
CA SER A 213 -2.15 -5.34 9.21
C SER A 213 -2.41 -3.84 9.26
N ILE A 214 -3.66 -3.45 9.44
CA ILE A 214 -4.06 -2.05 9.59
C ILE A 214 -3.88 -1.65 11.05
N ILE A 215 -2.91 -0.77 11.30
CA ILE A 215 -2.57 -0.29 12.64
C ILE A 215 -3.53 0.83 13.04
N ASP A 216 -3.74 1.77 12.12
CA ASP A 216 -4.71 2.85 12.15
C ASP A 216 -5.06 3.27 10.71
N ASP A 217 -5.83 4.35 10.54
CA ASP A 217 -6.27 4.84 9.22
C ASP A 217 -5.12 5.29 8.30
N LYS A 218 -3.90 5.50 8.81
CA LYS A 218 -2.74 6.05 8.08
C LYS A 218 -1.51 5.14 8.10
N LEU A 219 -1.57 4.00 8.80
CA LEU A 219 -0.45 3.08 8.99
C LEU A 219 -0.86 1.62 8.75
N ALA A 220 -0.06 0.94 7.93
CA ALA A 220 -0.21 -0.47 7.63
C ALA A 220 1.14 -1.18 7.73
N HIS A 221 1.13 -2.40 8.26
CA HIS A 221 2.31 -3.26 8.33
C HIS A 221 2.20 -4.41 7.36
N ASP A 222 3.17 -4.53 6.47
CA ASP A 222 3.32 -5.62 5.51
C ASP A 222 4.08 -6.79 6.15
N PHE A 223 3.38 -7.89 6.43
CA PHE A 223 3.98 -9.06 7.04
C PHE A 223 4.98 -9.80 6.15
N LYS A 224 4.88 -9.67 4.83
CA LYS A 224 5.73 -10.40 3.89
C LYS A 224 7.10 -9.74 3.77
N ASN A 225 7.12 -8.42 3.62
CA ASN A 225 8.35 -7.66 3.45
C ASN A 225 8.92 -7.11 4.77
N ASP A 226 8.16 -7.25 5.86
CA ASP A 226 8.52 -6.75 7.18
C ASP A 226 8.72 -5.22 7.22
N VAL A 227 7.80 -4.49 6.60
CA VAL A 227 7.85 -3.03 6.51
C VAL A 227 6.55 -2.41 7.01
N THR A 228 6.67 -1.35 7.79
CA THR A 228 5.52 -0.52 8.19
C THR A 228 5.48 0.72 7.31
N TYR A 229 4.39 0.87 6.57
CA TYR A 229 4.14 2.01 5.70
C TYR A 229 3.19 2.99 6.36
N ASN A 230 3.54 4.27 6.31
CA ASN A 230 2.55 5.35 6.27
C ASN A 230 2.12 5.61 4.82
N SER A 231 1.06 6.40 4.62
CA SER A 231 0.52 6.68 3.28
C SER A 231 1.56 7.22 2.29
N LEU A 232 2.46 8.11 2.71
CA LEU A 232 3.52 8.62 1.83
C LEU A 232 4.53 7.52 1.45
N THR A 233 5.05 6.78 2.42
CA THR A 233 6.02 5.69 2.16
C THR A 233 5.39 4.55 1.36
N TYR A 234 4.08 4.30 1.53
CA TYR A 234 3.32 3.38 0.69
C TYR A 234 3.30 3.87 -0.75
N LEU A 235 2.98 5.15 -0.98
CA LEU A 235 2.98 5.74 -2.33
C LEU A 235 4.37 5.77 -2.96
N GLN A 236 5.42 6.01 -2.16
CA GLN A 236 6.81 5.96 -2.64
C GLN A 236 7.18 4.57 -3.15
N MET A 237 6.75 3.54 -2.42
CA MET A 237 6.91 2.14 -2.81
C MET A 237 6.08 1.79 -4.04
N GLN A 238 4.81 2.20 -4.08
CA GLN A 238 3.88 1.94 -5.19
C GLN A 238 4.32 2.58 -6.51
N PHE A 239 4.91 3.78 -6.46
CA PHE A 239 5.36 4.53 -7.64
C PHE A 239 6.87 4.46 -7.86
N GLU A 240 7.59 3.69 -7.06
CA GLU A 240 9.05 3.49 -7.13
C GLU A 240 9.84 4.81 -7.18
N THR A 241 9.40 5.82 -6.43
CA THR A 241 10.01 7.14 -6.46
C THR A 241 9.86 7.87 -5.13
N ASN A 242 10.85 8.68 -4.77
CA ASN A 242 10.78 9.58 -3.61
C ASN A 242 10.44 11.02 -4.02
N ASN A 243 10.17 11.27 -5.31
CA ASN A 243 9.84 12.59 -5.81
C ASN A 243 8.36 12.91 -5.54
N LEU A 244 8.11 13.79 -4.56
CA LEU A 244 6.76 14.19 -4.16
C LEU A 244 5.90 14.72 -5.31
N ASN A 245 6.47 15.45 -6.26
CA ASN A 245 5.71 15.97 -7.41
C ASN A 245 5.22 14.83 -8.31
N ILE A 246 6.02 13.79 -8.49
CA ILE A 246 5.60 12.61 -9.26
C ILE A 246 4.52 11.88 -8.48
N ILE A 247 4.74 11.63 -7.18
CA ILE A 247 3.78 10.96 -6.31
C ILE A 247 2.43 11.69 -6.31
N ALA A 248 2.43 13.00 -6.08
CA ALA A 248 1.22 13.81 -6.05
C ALA A 248 0.47 13.73 -7.39
N ARG A 249 1.16 13.85 -8.53
CA ARG A 249 0.52 13.73 -9.85
C ARG A 249 -0.09 12.37 -10.11
N GLU A 250 0.62 11.30 -9.77
CA GLU A 250 0.08 9.94 -9.93
C GLU A 250 -1.10 9.70 -8.98
N LEU A 251 -1.06 10.27 -7.78
CA LEU A 251 -2.17 10.22 -6.84
C LEU A 251 -3.40 11.01 -7.34
N GLU A 252 -3.20 12.22 -7.87
CA GLU A 252 -4.27 13.03 -8.49
C GLU A 252 -4.94 12.28 -9.63
N LYS A 253 -4.16 11.60 -10.49
CA LYS A 253 -4.69 10.75 -11.57
C LYS A 253 -5.49 9.56 -11.02
N ALA A 254 -5.01 8.93 -9.95
CA ALA A 254 -5.62 7.72 -9.41
C ALA A 254 -6.94 8.01 -8.68
N LEU A 255 -6.95 9.02 -7.81
CA LEU A 255 -8.07 9.27 -6.88
C LEU A 255 -8.98 10.42 -7.31
N GLY A 256 -8.51 11.29 -8.20
CA GLY A 256 -9.08 12.62 -8.36
C GLY A 256 -8.74 13.52 -7.17
N GLY A 257 -8.65 14.83 -7.42
CA GLY A 257 -8.28 15.82 -6.40
C GLY A 257 -7.07 16.66 -6.81
N THR A 258 -6.55 17.44 -5.86
CA THR A 258 -5.39 18.31 -6.07
C THR A 258 -4.52 18.24 -4.82
N TYR A 259 -3.29 17.80 -5.00
CA TYR A 259 -2.24 17.63 -3.97
C TYR A 259 -1.02 18.52 -4.26
N ILE A 260 -0.97 19.14 -5.44
CA ILE A 260 -0.01 20.19 -5.77
C ILE A 260 -0.65 21.55 -5.46
N ARG A 261 0.00 22.33 -4.61
CA ARG A 261 -0.44 23.67 -4.18
C ARG A 261 0.42 24.75 -4.81
N VAL A 262 -0.17 25.92 -5.05
CA VAL A 262 0.59 27.13 -5.39
C VAL A 262 1.22 27.70 -4.12
N ASN A 263 2.51 28.04 -4.18
CA ASN A 263 3.21 28.72 -3.10
C ASN A 263 2.90 30.23 -3.15
N THR A 264 1.79 30.63 -2.55
CA THR A 264 1.32 32.02 -2.57
C THR A 264 2.32 32.98 -1.93
N GLU A 265 3.06 32.57 -0.89
CA GLU A 265 4.07 33.41 -0.24
C GLU A 265 5.32 33.60 -1.10
N ALA A 266 5.79 32.55 -1.80
CA ALA A 266 6.86 32.71 -2.78
C ALA A 266 6.43 33.64 -3.93
N VAL A 267 5.17 33.54 -4.37
CA VAL A 267 4.62 34.42 -5.41
C VAL A 267 4.53 35.86 -4.92
N LYS A 268 4.07 36.11 -3.68
CA LYS A 268 4.07 37.44 -3.07
C LYS A 268 5.47 38.05 -3.04
N THR A 269 6.45 37.27 -2.61
CA THR A 269 7.86 37.67 -2.55
C THR A 269 8.38 38.04 -3.94
N ALA A 270 8.19 37.15 -4.93
CA ALA A 270 8.60 37.40 -6.30
C ALA A 270 7.95 38.66 -6.91
N VAL A 271 6.67 38.91 -6.60
CA VAL A 271 5.98 40.12 -7.06
C VAL A 271 6.52 41.36 -6.37
N ALA A 272 6.74 41.32 -5.06
CA ALA A 272 7.31 42.44 -4.31
C ALA A 272 8.69 42.82 -4.86
N ASP A 273 9.59 41.85 -4.99
CA ASP A 273 10.95 42.04 -5.53
C ASP A 273 10.91 42.58 -6.98
N ALA A 274 9.99 42.06 -7.80
CA ALA A 274 9.83 42.55 -9.17
C ALA A 274 9.35 44.01 -9.22
N LEU A 275 8.48 44.42 -8.29
CA LEU A 275 7.98 45.80 -8.19
C LEU A 275 9.03 46.81 -7.73
N GLU A 276 10.10 46.38 -7.05
CA GLU A 276 11.16 47.29 -6.63
C GLU A 276 11.98 47.84 -7.81
N THR A 277 12.11 47.05 -8.87
CA THR A 277 13.04 47.34 -9.98
C THR A 277 12.36 47.54 -11.33
N ALA A 278 11.15 46.99 -11.53
CA ALA A 278 10.46 47.08 -12.81
C ALA A 278 9.91 48.48 -13.10
N THR A 279 9.97 48.90 -14.37
CA THR A 279 9.43 50.21 -14.83
C THR A 279 8.28 50.06 -15.82
N ASN A 280 7.99 48.84 -16.24
CA ASN A 280 6.89 48.46 -17.11
C ASN A 280 6.55 46.97 -16.95
N ASP A 281 5.42 46.57 -17.52
CA ASP A 281 4.91 45.20 -17.48
C ASP A 281 5.92 44.18 -18.00
N LYS A 282 6.72 44.50 -19.04
CA LYS A 282 7.70 43.55 -19.60
C LYS A 282 8.84 43.28 -18.63
N THR A 283 9.38 44.33 -17.99
CA THR A 283 10.44 44.17 -16.97
C THR A 283 9.90 43.48 -15.73
N PHE A 284 8.66 43.76 -15.34
CA PHE A 284 7.99 43.09 -14.22
C PHE A 284 7.80 41.59 -14.49
N GLU A 285 7.25 41.23 -15.66
CA GLU A 285 7.09 39.85 -16.09
C GLU A 285 8.44 39.12 -16.23
N ALA A 286 9.50 39.82 -16.67
CA ALA A 286 10.85 39.26 -16.78
C ALA A 286 11.48 38.92 -15.41
N ASN A 287 11.37 39.81 -14.43
CA ASN A 287 11.90 39.57 -13.09
C ASN A 287 11.24 38.35 -12.42
N ILE A 288 9.93 38.18 -12.59
CA ILE A 288 9.22 37.01 -12.06
C ILE A 288 9.59 35.72 -12.80
N LYS A 289 9.84 35.79 -14.12
CA LYS A 289 10.37 34.66 -14.89
C LYS A 289 11.72 34.19 -14.36
N GLU A 290 12.60 35.15 -14.04
CA GLU A 290 13.91 34.88 -13.49
C GLU A 290 13.80 34.25 -12.10
N TYR A 291 12.99 34.81 -11.20
CA TYR A 291 12.79 34.31 -9.85
C TYR A 291 12.37 32.82 -9.82
N PHE A 292 11.43 32.42 -10.67
CA PHE A 292 10.93 31.03 -10.73
C PHE A 292 11.61 30.16 -11.79
N GLY A 293 12.57 30.68 -12.55
CA GLY A 293 13.20 29.97 -13.67
C GLY A 293 12.21 29.50 -14.74
N CYS A 294 11.12 30.24 -14.98
CA CYS A 294 10.04 29.82 -15.88
C CYS A 294 10.04 30.58 -17.22
N LYS A 295 9.45 29.97 -18.25
CA LYS A 295 9.43 30.56 -19.61
C LYS A 295 8.33 31.59 -19.81
N PHE A 296 7.25 31.51 -19.04
CA PHE A 296 6.03 32.27 -19.27
C PHE A 296 5.55 32.93 -17.98
N VAL A 297 5.38 34.24 -18.04
CA VAL A 297 4.70 35.06 -17.03
C VAL A 297 3.88 36.09 -17.80
N LYS A 298 2.63 36.28 -17.40
CA LYS A 298 1.75 37.31 -17.95
C LYS A 298 0.97 37.96 -16.82
N LEU A 299 1.02 39.29 -16.74
CA LEU A 299 0.18 40.06 -15.85
C LEU A 299 -1.12 40.45 -16.58
N ASP A 300 -2.25 39.97 -16.07
CA ASP A 300 -3.58 40.29 -16.58
C ASP A 300 -4.24 41.40 -15.74
N LYS A 301 -5.56 41.58 -15.88
CA LYS A 301 -6.34 42.59 -15.15
C LYS A 301 -6.39 42.30 -13.66
N ASP A 302 -6.80 41.08 -13.30
CA ASP A 302 -7.07 40.69 -11.90
C ASP A 302 -6.24 39.45 -11.46
N SER A 303 -5.37 38.96 -12.34
CA SER A 303 -4.53 37.78 -12.09
C SER A 303 -3.13 37.93 -12.67
N ILE A 304 -2.22 37.10 -12.18
CA ILE A 304 -0.93 36.84 -12.82
C ILE A 304 -0.89 35.36 -13.21
N LYS A 305 -0.51 35.10 -14.46
CA LYS A 305 -0.28 33.74 -14.96
C LYS A 305 1.22 33.48 -14.95
N ILE A 306 1.66 32.47 -14.20
CA ILE A 306 3.06 32.05 -14.09
C ILE A 306 3.13 30.58 -14.51
N ALA A 307 3.83 30.31 -15.61
CA ALA A 307 3.81 29.01 -16.28
C ALA A 307 2.37 28.53 -16.57
N ASP A 308 1.97 27.42 -15.94
CA ASP A 308 0.65 26.81 -16.03
C ASP A 308 -0.32 27.26 -14.92
N GLN A 309 0.15 28.05 -13.94
CA GLN A 309 -0.66 28.50 -12.81
C GLN A 309 -1.27 29.88 -13.08
N GLN A 310 -2.56 30.02 -12.83
CA GLN A 310 -3.25 31.31 -12.82
C GLN A 310 -3.59 31.69 -11.38
N ILE A 311 -3.07 32.84 -10.94
CA ILE A 311 -3.11 33.26 -9.53
C ILE A 311 -3.82 34.60 -9.46
N SER A 312 -4.88 34.67 -8.64
CA SER A 312 -5.61 35.92 -8.42
C SER A 312 -4.72 36.90 -7.64
N LEU A 313 -4.66 38.16 -8.09
CA LEU A 313 -3.88 39.20 -7.40
C LEU A 313 -4.39 39.43 -5.98
N LYS A 314 -5.70 39.26 -5.76
CA LYS A 314 -6.32 39.37 -4.42
C LYS A 314 -5.81 38.29 -3.47
N ASP A 315 -5.59 37.07 -3.97
CA ASP A 315 -5.17 35.92 -3.16
C ASP A 315 -3.73 36.11 -2.63
N ILE A 316 -2.94 36.89 -3.37
CA ILE A 316 -1.59 37.32 -2.96
C ILE A 316 -1.58 38.73 -2.33
N GLY A 317 -2.74 39.30 -2.01
CA GLY A 317 -2.85 40.59 -1.31
C GLY A 317 -2.39 41.80 -2.12
N ILE A 318 -2.36 41.68 -3.45
CA ILE A 318 -1.86 42.71 -4.37
C ILE A 318 -3.04 43.38 -5.09
N ASP A 319 -3.00 44.71 -5.16
CA ASP A 319 -3.95 45.50 -5.92
C ASP A 319 -3.34 45.92 -7.26
N LYS A 320 -4.08 45.73 -8.36
CA LYS A 320 -3.60 46.05 -9.70
C LYS A 320 -3.33 47.55 -9.87
N GLY A 321 -4.14 48.41 -9.26
CA GLY A 321 -3.93 49.86 -9.28
C GLY A 321 -2.58 50.22 -8.67
N LYS A 322 -2.28 49.65 -7.49
CA LYS A 322 -0.97 49.81 -6.83
C LYS A 322 0.18 49.35 -7.71
N VAL A 323 0.07 48.21 -8.37
CA VAL A 323 1.10 47.73 -9.32
C VAL A 323 1.36 48.77 -10.41
N VAL A 324 0.30 49.28 -11.05
CA VAL A 324 0.43 50.28 -12.12
C VAL A 324 1.06 51.58 -11.61
N ASP A 325 0.68 52.04 -10.43
CA ASP A 325 1.19 53.28 -9.84
C ASP A 325 2.66 53.16 -9.42
N THR A 326 3.06 52.00 -8.88
CA THR A 326 4.47 51.71 -8.59
C THR A 326 5.31 51.69 -9.86
N LEU A 327 4.85 51.01 -10.93
CA LEU A 327 5.59 50.98 -12.20
C LEU A 327 5.74 52.37 -12.84
N LYS A 328 4.70 53.23 -12.74
CA LYS A 328 4.78 54.63 -13.19
C LYS A 328 5.80 55.42 -12.37
N SER A 329 5.80 55.24 -11.05
CA SER A 329 6.73 55.91 -10.14
C SER A 329 8.18 55.51 -10.42
N ASN A 330 8.44 54.21 -10.60
CA ASN A 330 9.77 53.70 -10.95
C ASN A 330 10.25 54.24 -12.29
N ARG A 331 9.36 54.35 -13.29
CA ARG A 331 9.70 54.95 -14.59
C ARG A 331 10.08 56.44 -14.47
N ALA A 332 9.40 57.19 -13.61
CA ALA A 332 9.75 58.59 -13.34
C ALA A 332 11.13 58.71 -12.66
N ILE A 333 11.40 57.85 -11.67
CA ILE A 333 12.70 57.78 -10.99
C ILE A 333 13.82 57.40 -11.97
N GLU A 334 13.60 56.41 -12.83
CA GLU A 334 14.59 55.98 -13.83
C GLU A 334 14.87 57.11 -14.85
N ALA A 335 13.83 57.83 -15.28
CA ALA A 335 13.98 58.98 -16.18
C ALA A 335 14.78 60.11 -15.52
N GLN A 336 14.52 60.40 -14.24
CA GLN A 336 15.28 61.39 -13.48
C GLN A 336 16.76 60.98 -13.33
N LYS A 337 17.04 59.73 -12.95
CA LYS A 337 18.40 59.20 -12.86
C LYS A 337 19.14 59.29 -14.20
N LYS A 338 18.47 59.01 -15.33
CA LYS A 338 19.05 59.16 -16.67
C LYS A 338 19.34 60.62 -17.00
N ALA A 339 18.45 61.55 -16.67
CA ALA A 339 18.67 62.98 -16.89
C ALA A 339 19.84 63.52 -16.06
N GLU A 340 19.97 63.09 -14.80
CA GLU A 340 21.09 63.43 -13.92
C GLU A 340 22.41 62.85 -14.43
N ALA A 341 22.41 61.61 -14.93
CA ALA A 341 23.61 60.98 -15.52
C ALA A 341 24.06 61.66 -16.82
N VAL A 342 23.14 62.16 -17.65
CA VAL A 342 23.47 62.94 -18.85
C VAL A 342 24.10 64.28 -18.47
N LYS A 343 23.53 65.00 -17.49
CA LYS A 343 24.12 66.23 -16.97
C LYS A 343 25.50 66.01 -16.36
N ALA A 344 25.71 64.90 -15.64
CA ALA A 344 27.02 64.56 -15.08
C ALA A 344 28.07 64.30 -16.17
N LYS A 345 27.70 63.60 -17.26
CA LYS A 345 28.58 63.36 -18.42
C LYS A 345 28.87 64.64 -19.22
N GLU A 346 27.93 65.56 -19.33
CA GLU A 346 28.16 66.87 -19.96
C GLU A 346 29.17 67.70 -19.15
N VAL A 347 29.06 67.71 -17.82
CA VAL A 347 30.02 68.38 -16.92
C VAL A 347 31.42 67.75 -17.00
N GLU A 348 31.51 66.42 -17.14
CA GLU A 348 32.78 65.70 -17.34
C GLU A 348 33.41 65.98 -18.72
N SER A 349 32.61 66.22 -19.75
CA SER A 349 33.09 66.57 -21.10
C SER A 349 33.54 68.03 -21.25
N THR A 350 33.18 68.90 -20.30
CA THR A 350 33.64 70.30 -20.22
C THR A 350 34.92 70.51 -19.41
N LEU A 351 35.50 69.44 -18.84
CA LEU A 351 36.79 69.49 -18.15
C LEU A 351 37.95 69.33 -19.14
N ASP A 352 38.83 70.34 -19.15
CA ASP A 352 40.00 70.55 -20.03
C ASP A 352 40.90 69.28 -20.18
N PRO A 353 41.31 68.87 -21.41
CA PRO A 353 42.11 67.66 -21.66
C PRO A 353 43.51 67.62 -21.00
N LYS A 354 43.94 68.64 -20.26
CA LYS A 354 45.32 68.78 -19.78
C LYS A 354 45.68 68.07 -18.47
N GLN A 355 44.81 67.24 -17.89
CA GLN A 355 45.12 66.49 -16.66
C GLN A 355 45.12 64.95 -16.77
N LYS A 356 45.29 64.38 -17.96
CA LYS A 356 45.70 62.97 -18.10
C LYS A 356 47.22 62.85 -18.23
N LYS A 357 47.95 62.99 -17.12
CA LYS A 357 49.32 62.45 -17.00
C LYS A 357 49.23 61.05 -16.38
N GLU A 358 49.52 60.06 -17.21
CA GLU A 358 49.85 58.70 -16.79
C GLU A 358 51.04 58.70 -15.81
N PRO A 359 51.05 57.82 -14.79
CA PRO A 359 52.28 57.23 -14.31
C PRO A 359 52.49 55.88 -15.01
N LYS A 360 53.49 55.83 -15.90
CA LYS A 360 54.13 54.58 -16.32
C LYS A 360 54.75 53.91 -15.10
N GLN A 361 54.16 52.81 -14.62
CA GLN A 361 54.87 51.89 -13.74
C GLN A 361 55.65 50.87 -14.57
N LYS A 362 56.97 50.88 -14.35
CA LYS A 362 57.95 49.94 -14.87
C LYS A 362 57.74 48.55 -14.26
N ASN A 363 57.89 47.55 -15.11
CA ASN A 363 58.12 46.14 -14.79
C ASN A 363 59.14 45.92 -13.66
N GLN A 364 58.82 45.01 -12.74
CA GLN A 364 59.80 44.08 -12.20
C GLN A 364 59.25 42.65 -12.33
N SER A 365 59.91 41.90 -13.22
CA SER A 365 59.87 40.44 -13.25
C SER A 365 60.62 39.89 -12.05
N HIS A 366 59.98 39.02 -11.26
CA HIS A 366 60.66 37.99 -10.48
C HIS A 366 59.93 36.66 -10.65
N SER A 367 60.74 35.67 -11.01
CA SER A 367 60.48 34.25 -11.16
C SER A 367 60.26 33.53 -9.83
N GLN A 368 59.88 32.25 -9.94
CA GLN A 368 59.80 31.18 -8.93
C GLN A 368 58.44 31.12 -8.21
N GLY A 369 57.79 29.97 -8.01
CA GLY A 369 58.14 28.57 -8.18
C GLY A 369 57.29 27.74 -7.20
N GLY A 370 56.92 26.51 -7.57
CA GLY A 370 56.28 25.50 -6.69
C GLY A 370 54.77 25.73 -6.45
N GLY A 371 53.90 24.73 -6.37
CA GLY A 371 54.09 23.32 -6.10
C GLY A 371 53.06 22.87 -5.06
N TYR A 372 52.11 22.04 -5.50
CA TYR A 372 51.36 20.98 -4.79
C TYR A 372 50.77 21.12 -3.36
N HIS A 373 49.56 20.57 -3.25
CA HIS A 373 48.88 19.91 -2.11
C HIS A 373 48.30 20.82 -1.01
N ARG A 374 47.07 20.62 -0.50
CA ARG A 374 46.22 19.42 -0.37
C ARG A 374 44.76 19.73 -0.70
#